data_AF-A0A101EA20-F1
#
_entry.id   AF-A0A101EA20-F1
#
_cell.length_a   1.000
_cell.length_b   1.000
_cell.length_c   1.000
_cell.angle_alpha   90.00
_cell.angle_beta   90.00
_cell.angle_gamma   90.00
#
_symmetry.space_group_name_H-M   'P 1'
#
loop_
_entity.id
_entity.type
_entity.pdbx_description
1 polymer ?
#
loop_
_entity_poly.entity_id
_entity_poly.type
_entity_poly.pdbx_seq_one_letter_code
_entity_poly.pdbx_strand_id
1 'polypeptide(L)' 'MKRERYIKYGGVEFKAKADPKKINDFVRGLSPDKKLSMYRVVSELQKHGLIELGPKHSSIDDEMIPFLE' A
#
# COMPACT_ATOMS: atom_id res chain seq x y z
N MET A 1 19.57 -8.01 5.61
CA MET A 1 18.43 -8.26 4.69
C MET A 1 17.33 -7.25 4.96
N LYS A 2 16.90 -6.48 3.95
CA LYS A 2 15.72 -5.59 4.04
C LYS A 2 14.49 -6.51 4.02
N ARG A 3 13.71 -6.57 5.10
CA ARG A 3 12.44 -7.31 5.10
C ARG A 3 11.47 -6.59 4.17
N GLU A 4 11.03 -7.26 3.12
CA GLU A 4 9.91 -6.79 2.30
C GLU A 4 8.65 -6.82 3.16
N ARG A 5 7.90 -5.72 3.13
CA ARG A 5 6.73 -5.51 3.99
C ARG A 5 5.53 -5.43 3.09
N TYR A 6 4.71 -6.46 3.15
CA TYR A 6 3.48 -6.58 2.39
C TYR A 6 2.32 -6.19 3.31
N ILE A 7 1.51 -5.21 2.92
CA ILE A 7 0.16 -5.00 3.49
C ILE A 7 -0.80 -5.60 2.47
N LYS A 8 -1.59 -6.61 2.87
CA LYS A 8 -2.71 -7.07 2.06
C LYS A 8 -3.89 -6.11 2.27
N TYR A 9 -3.93 -5.01 1.52
CA TYR A 9 -5.12 -4.19 1.35
C TYR A 9 -5.54 -4.27 -0.11
N GLY A 10 -6.64 -4.96 -0.39
CA GLY A 10 -7.15 -5.15 -1.76
C GLY A 10 -6.17 -5.85 -2.71
N GLY A 11 -5.33 -6.77 -2.20
CA GLY A 11 -4.36 -7.51 -3.02
C GLY A 11 -3.16 -6.68 -3.52
N VAL A 12 -2.97 -5.46 -3.01
CA VAL A 12 -1.90 -4.55 -3.47
C VAL A 12 -0.68 -4.65 -2.56
N GLU A 13 0.44 -5.09 -3.11
CA GLU A 13 1.73 -5.05 -2.43
C GLU A 13 2.33 -3.63 -2.46
N PHE A 14 3.19 -3.30 -1.49
CA PHE A 14 3.94 -2.05 -1.52
C PHE A 14 5.42 -2.24 -1.21
N LYS A 15 6.23 -1.38 -1.81
CA LYS A 15 7.65 -1.26 -1.55
C LYS A 15 7.92 -0.01 -0.72
N ALA A 16 8.51 -0.17 0.45
CA ALA A 16 8.94 0.94 1.28
C ALA A 16 10.14 1.68 0.63
N LYS A 17 9.99 2.98 0.39
CA LYS A 17 11.04 3.88 -0.11
C LYS A 17 11.74 4.66 0.99
N ALA A 18 11.13 4.71 2.17
CA ALA A 18 11.68 5.31 3.38
C ALA A 18 11.92 4.26 4.47
N ASP A 19 12.75 4.62 5.46
CA ASP A 19 12.92 3.83 6.67
C ASP A 19 11.62 3.80 7.51
N PRO A 20 11.43 2.76 8.34
CA PRO A 20 10.19 2.65 9.12
C PRO A 20 9.94 3.82 10.08
N LYS A 21 11.01 4.44 10.62
CA LYS A 21 10.85 5.56 11.55
C LYS A 21 10.24 6.75 10.80
N LYS A 22 10.77 7.08 9.62
CA LYS A 22 10.23 8.14 8.76
C LYS A 22 8.78 7.90 8.34
N ILE A 23 8.43 6.67 7.96
CA ILE A 23 7.04 6.31 7.63
C ILE A 23 6.13 6.51 8.85
N ASN A 24 6.53 6.01 10.01
CA ASN A 24 5.74 6.10 11.24
C ASN A 24 5.56 7.56 11.70
N ASP A 25 6.62 8.36 11.64
CA ASP A 25 6.58 9.76 12.01
C ASP A 25 5.67 10.56 11.06
N PHE A 26 5.71 10.27 9.76
CA PHE A 26 4.77 10.84 8.78
C PHE A 26 3.33 10.46 9.10
N VAL A 27 3.04 9.17 9.32
CA VAL A 27 1.67 8.72 9.65
C VAL A 27 1.16 9.35 10.94
N ARG A 28 2.01 9.50 11.97
CA ARG A 28 1.64 10.19 13.22
C ARG A 28 1.29 11.66 12.98
N GLY A 29 1.97 12.33 12.06
CA GLY A 29 1.72 13.71 11.67
C GLY A 29 0.47 13.95 10.82
N LEU A 30 -0.15 12.89 10.26
CA LEU A 30 -1.38 13.04 9.48
C LEU A 30 -2.53 13.56 10.34
N SER A 31 -3.38 14.41 9.74
CA SER A 31 -4.61 14.87 10.36
C SER A 31 -5.58 13.70 10.61
N PRO A 32 -6.50 13.81 11.58
CA PRO A 32 -7.40 12.70 11.94
C PRO A 32 -8.21 12.17 10.75
N ASP A 33 -8.67 13.04 9.85
CA ASP A 33 -9.45 12.68 8.65
C ASP A 33 -8.67 11.81 7.65
N LYS A 34 -7.34 11.94 7.62
CA LYS A 34 -6.44 11.13 6.78
C LYS A 34 -6.11 9.77 7.37
N LYS A 35 -6.38 9.58 8.67
CA LYS A 35 -6.21 8.32 9.39
C LYS A 35 -7.49 7.48 9.46
N LEU A 36 -8.62 8.00 8.97
CA LEU A 36 -9.93 7.33 9.01
C LEU A 36 -9.97 5.98 8.29
N SER A 37 -9.07 5.73 7.34
CA SER A 37 -8.98 4.44 6.66
C SER A 37 -7.58 4.14 6.15
N MET A 38 -7.28 2.85 5.96
CA MET A 38 -6.00 2.43 5.39
C MET A 38 -5.79 2.95 3.98
N TYR A 39 -6.83 3.03 3.15
CA TYR A 39 -6.74 3.64 1.82
C TYR A 39 -6.20 5.07 1.87
N ARG A 40 -6.69 5.90 2.80
CA ARG A 40 -6.26 7.30 2.92
C ARG A 40 -4.80 7.39 3.37
N VAL A 41 -4.41 6.60 4.37
CA VAL A 41 -3.02 6.56 4.84
C VAL A 41 -2.08 6.10 3.71
N VAL A 42 -2.42 5.03 3.01
CA VAL A 42 -1.65 4.51 1.88
C VAL A 42 -1.55 5.53 0.74
N SER A 43 -2.65 6.22 0.44
CA SER A 43 -2.67 7.27 -0.59
C SER A 43 -1.74 8.44 -0.24
N GLU A 44 -1.73 8.90 1.01
CA GLU A 44 -0.81 9.96 1.44
C GLU A 44 0.65 9.48 1.44
N LEU A 45 0.92 8.24 1.88
CA LEU A 45 2.27 7.66 1.83
C LEU A 45 2.79 7.55 0.38
N GLN A 46 1.94 7.17 -0.56
CA GLN A 46 2.29 7.07 -1.99
C GLN A 46 2.50 8.47 -2.59
N LYS A 47 1.58 9.40 -2.32
CA LYS A 47 1.66 10.79 -2.80
C LYS A 47 2.95 11.49 -2.36
N HIS A 48 3.44 11.18 -1.16
CA HIS A 48 4.69 11.72 -0.62
C HIS A 48 5.93 10.87 -0.96
N GLY A 49 5.79 9.85 -1.81
CA GLY A 49 6.92 9.01 -2.26
C GLY A 49 7.55 8.14 -1.17
N LEU A 50 6.85 7.92 -0.06
CA LEU A 50 7.34 7.11 1.06
C LEU A 50 7.14 5.61 0.82
N ILE A 51 6.15 5.27 0.00
CA ILE A 51 5.92 3.93 -0.52
C ILE A 51 5.69 3.99 -2.04
N GLU A 52 5.86 2.85 -2.69
CA GLU A 52 5.46 2.60 -4.06
C GLU A 52 4.52 1.40 -4.07
N LEU A 53 3.36 1.53 -4.72
CA LEU A 53 2.43 0.41 -4.87
C LEU A 53 2.86 -0.47 -6.04
N GLY A 54 2.88 -1.77 -5.83
CA GLY A 54 3.10 -2.75 -6.88
C GLY A 54 1.90 -2.86 -7.81
N PRO A 55 2.02 -3.62 -8.92
CA PRO A 55 0.88 -3.98 -9.74
C PRO A 55 -0.22 -4.59 -8.86
N LYS A 56 -1.48 -4.20 -9.11
CA LYS A 56 -2.61 -4.82 -8.42
C LYS A 56 -2.61 -6.30 -8.78
N HIS A 57 -2.37 -7.19 -7.83
CA HIS A 57 -2.77 -8.57 -8.02
C HIS A 57 -4.30 -8.59 -7.94
N SER A 58 -4.90 -8.86 -9.09
CA SER A 58 -6.32 -9.20 -9.13
C SER A 58 -6.52 -10.41 -8.22
N SER A 59 -7.55 -10.39 -7.38
CA SER A 59 -7.97 -11.60 -6.66
C SER A 59 -8.65 -12.62 -7.58
N ILE A 60 -8.76 -12.31 -8.87
CA ILE A 60 -9.20 -13.26 -9.90
C ILE A 60 -8.02 -14.18 -10.14
N ASP A 61 -8.19 -15.47 -9.83
CA ASP A 61 -7.24 -16.52 -10.19
C ASP A 61 -6.96 -16.43 -11.69
N ASP A 62 -5.72 -16.61 -12.11
CA ASP A 62 -5.38 -16.57 -13.54
C ASP A 62 -6.16 -17.64 -14.33
N GLU A 63 -6.60 -18.72 -13.65
CA GLU A 63 -7.50 -19.75 -14.18
C GLU A 63 -8.92 -19.25 -14.50
N MET A 64 -9.35 -18.14 -13.91
CA MET A 64 -10.67 -17.55 -14.12
C MET A 64 -10.70 -16.54 -15.29
N ILE A 65 -9.53 -16.17 -15.82
CA ILE A 65 -9.39 -15.22 -16.94
C ILE A 65 -10.14 -15.65 -18.22
N PRO A 66 -10.15 -16.94 -18.63
CA PRO A 66 -10.85 -17.39 -19.83
C PRO A 66 -12.39 -17.32 -19.75
N PHE A 67 -12.97 -17.07 -18.57
CA PHE A 67 -14.42 -17.13 -18.34
C PHE A 67 -15.07 -15.74 -18.18
N LEU A 68 -14.34 -14.66 -18.51
CA LEU A 68 -14.77 -13.26 -18.38
C LEU A 68 -15.36 -12.65 -19.67
N GLU A 69 -15.62 -13.46 -20.70
CA GLU A 69 -16.28 -13.04 -21.95
C GLU A 69 -17.81 -13.02 -21.84
#